data_AF-A0A7X6P799-F1
#
_entry.id   AF-A0A7X6P799-F1
#
_cell.length_a   1.000
_cell.length_b   1.000
_cell.length_c   1.000
_cell.angle_alpha   90.00
_cell.angle_beta   90.00
_cell.angle_gamma   90.00
#
_symmetry.space_group_name_H-M   'P 1'
#
loop_
_entity.id
_entity.type
_entity.pdbx_description
1 polymer ?
#
loop_
_entity_poly.entity_id
_entity_poly.type
_entity_poly.pdbx_seq_one_letter_code
_entity_poly.pdbx_strand_id
1 'polypeptide(L)'
;MDRISSIAGSRRIKERRDRMKYFTEEYKKALQNTGLVEGFDRLEEEDFDINLLYKQRESAYVERERELHDTPPVQEGDLFSDLELTLEDVWVADVDERGNEINVRHPESFEEWEKYKAASDKMQYEEYENRDPFDAFDARELFRLNFDIAVRDQWQLPAWVYEKVDARLIALHYLPRDLYKELETISKNNEKTIRNIEQQADEHLDRQDIPEKIKTLLELHDAQLLKIEEKKDTIYFDLVYGPASSMEGHYRIAFVEGEFLEKEGDLSGIDAGGLPGIYFSEQEIYHCGAYYEFHFLFDSYEEQQQGEYLYLTIRAKDLVHGNLPVETGSESFESLSRDPKT
;
A
#
# COMPACT_ATOMS: atom_id res chain seq x y z
N MET A 1 -17.45 -31.55 46.59
CA MET A 1 -18.32 -30.36 46.59
C MET A 1 -17.74 -29.43 45.56
N ASP A 2 -18.59 -29.08 44.58
CA ASP A 2 -18.51 -28.03 43.56
C ASP A 2 -17.34 -28.15 42.54
N ARG A 3 -17.47 -28.40 41.23
CA ARG A 3 -18.56 -28.29 40.22
C ARG A 3 -19.37 -27.01 40.32
N ILE A 4 -18.84 -25.92 39.74
CA ILE A 4 -19.51 -24.97 38.81
C ILE A 4 -18.53 -23.81 38.52
N SER A 5 -17.93 -23.81 37.34
CA SER A 5 -17.45 -22.64 36.57
C SER A 5 -17.18 -23.11 35.12
N SER A 6 -18.12 -23.79 34.47
CA SER A 6 -19.28 -23.20 33.81
C SER A 6 -18.91 -22.20 32.70
N ILE A 7 -18.70 -22.73 31.49
CA ILE A 7 -19.54 -22.41 30.31
C ILE A 7 -19.42 -20.99 29.71
N ALA A 8 -18.51 -20.13 30.19
CA ALA A 8 -18.26 -18.83 29.55
C ALA A 8 -17.33 -18.90 28.32
N GLY A 9 -16.41 -19.87 28.27
CA GLY A 9 -15.40 -19.98 27.20
C GLY A 9 -15.89 -20.62 25.89
N SER A 10 -17.03 -21.30 25.89
CA SER A 10 -17.54 -22.04 24.71
C SER A 10 -18.69 -21.34 23.98
N ARG A 11 -19.11 -20.14 24.41
CA ARG A 11 -20.07 -19.30 23.67
C ARG A 11 -19.41 -18.33 22.69
N ARG A 12 -18.15 -17.92 22.91
CA ARG A 12 -17.42 -17.04 21.96
C ARG A 12 -16.97 -17.70 20.66
N ILE A 13 -17.01 -19.03 20.58
CA ILE A 13 -16.53 -19.79 19.41
C ILE A 13 -17.68 -20.13 18.45
N LYS A 14 -18.94 -19.84 18.82
CA LYS A 14 -20.13 -20.32 18.07
C LYS A 14 -20.89 -19.26 17.26
N GLU A 15 -20.44 -18.01 17.22
CA GLU A 15 -21.05 -16.91 16.46
C GLU A 15 -19.99 -16.06 15.72
N ARG A 16 -19.04 -16.70 15.04
CA ARG A 16 -18.18 -16.09 13.99
C ARG A 16 -18.59 -16.61 12.60
N ARG A 17 -19.90 -16.76 12.37
CA ARG A 17 -20.44 -17.23 11.09
C ARG A 17 -20.65 -16.11 10.06
N ASP A 18 -20.49 -14.86 10.49
CA ASP A 18 -20.87 -13.66 9.73
C ASP A 18 -19.68 -12.73 9.39
N ARG A 19 -18.44 -13.20 9.58
CA ARG A 19 -17.22 -12.49 9.15
C ARG A 19 -16.75 -12.95 7.79
N MET A 20 -15.93 -12.12 7.15
CA MET A 20 -15.12 -12.45 5.99
C MET A 20 -14.54 -13.86 6.10
N LYS A 21 -14.66 -14.64 5.03
CA LYS A 21 -14.35 -16.07 5.01
C LYS A 21 -12.92 -16.35 4.55
N TYR A 22 -12.42 -15.53 3.62
CA TYR A 22 -11.16 -15.72 2.90
C TYR A 22 -10.16 -14.65 3.29
N PHE A 23 -10.46 -13.38 3.00
CA PHE A 23 -9.56 -12.23 3.16
C PHE A 23 -9.67 -11.64 4.58
N THR A 24 -9.35 -12.49 5.55
CA THR A 24 -9.41 -12.21 6.99
C THR A 24 -8.16 -11.48 7.50
N GLU A 25 -8.17 -11.08 8.78
CA GLU A 25 -7.02 -10.54 9.49
C GLU A 25 -5.88 -11.57 9.51
N GLU A 26 -6.21 -12.85 9.70
CA GLU A 26 -5.22 -13.93 9.63
C GLU A 26 -4.60 -14.07 8.23
N TYR A 27 -5.39 -13.87 7.17
CA TYR A 27 -4.89 -13.80 5.80
C TYR A 27 -3.95 -12.61 5.61
N LYS A 28 -4.34 -11.40 6.04
CA LYS A 28 -3.49 -10.21 5.93
C LYS A 28 -2.18 -10.35 6.70
N LYS A 29 -2.24 -10.88 7.93
CA LYS A 29 -1.02 -11.16 8.72
C LYS A 29 -0.14 -12.20 8.03
N ALA A 30 -0.71 -13.22 7.39
CA ALA A 30 0.08 -14.17 6.60
C ALA A 30 0.75 -13.47 5.40
N LEU A 31 0.02 -12.61 4.68
CA LEU A 31 0.51 -11.85 3.53
C LEU A 31 1.69 -10.95 3.90
N GLN A 32 1.57 -10.18 4.98
CA GLN A 32 2.64 -9.33 5.54
C GLN A 32 3.88 -10.13 6.01
N ASN A 33 3.73 -11.44 6.21
CA ASN A 33 4.81 -12.35 6.61
C ASN A 33 5.24 -13.29 5.47
N THR A 34 5.11 -12.85 4.22
CA THR A 34 5.76 -13.45 3.06
C THR A 34 6.98 -12.63 2.65
N GLY A 35 7.88 -13.20 1.85
CA GLY A 35 9.07 -12.51 1.36
C GLY A 35 10.07 -12.11 2.45
N LEU A 36 9.94 -12.64 3.67
CA LEU A 36 10.69 -12.19 4.87
C LEU A 36 12.22 -12.32 4.78
N VAL A 37 12.73 -13.04 3.78
CA VAL A 37 14.18 -13.21 3.54
C VAL A 37 14.62 -12.63 2.20
N GLU A 38 13.70 -12.04 1.44
CA GLU A 38 14.02 -11.41 0.16
C GLU A 38 14.93 -10.20 0.38
N GLY A 39 15.99 -10.11 -0.43
CA GLY A 39 16.98 -9.05 -0.28
C GLY A 39 17.93 -9.22 0.92
N PHE A 40 17.84 -10.30 1.71
CA PHE A 40 18.77 -10.57 2.80
C PHE A 40 19.79 -11.65 2.43
N ASP A 41 21.05 -11.40 2.79
CA ASP A 41 22.12 -12.38 2.73
C ASP A 41 22.19 -13.20 4.03
N ARG A 42 22.37 -14.52 3.89
CA ARG A 42 22.51 -15.41 5.04
C ARG A 42 23.95 -15.44 5.54
N LEU A 43 24.17 -15.14 6.81
CA LEU A 43 25.46 -15.32 7.48
C LEU A 43 25.64 -16.79 7.86
N GLU A 44 26.69 -17.44 7.36
CA GLU A 44 26.99 -18.85 7.67
C GLU A 44 27.76 -19.03 8.98
N GLU A 45 28.53 -18.03 9.39
CA GLU A 45 29.35 -18.04 10.60
C GLU A 45 28.64 -17.33 11.76
N GLU A 46 28.86 -17.81 12.98
CA GLU A 46 28.26 -17.23 14.20
C GLU A 46 29.03 -16.02 14.73
N ASP A 47 30.33 -15.91 14.40
CA ASP A 47 31.21 -14.84 14.85
C ASP A 47 31.58 -13.96 13.66
N PHE A 48 30.91 -12.82 13.52
CA PHE A 48 31.07 -11.86 12.43
C PHE A 48 31.39 -10.46 12.98
N ASP A 49 32.23 -9.72 12.26
CA ASP A 49 32.53 -8.33 12.57
C ASP A 49 31.58 -7.39 11.81
N ILE A 50 30.61 -6.82 12.53
CA ILE A 50 29.63 -5.87 11.97
C ILE A 50 30.33 -4.66 11.30
N ASN A 51 31.47 -4.20 11.82
CA ASN A 51 32.18 -3.08 11.20
C ASN A 51 32.81 -3.47 9.85
N LEU A 52 33.24 -4.72 9.72
CA LEU A 52 33.71 -5.26 8.45
C LEU A 52 32.56 -5.37 7.46
N LEU A 53 31.41 -5.92 7.88
CA LEU A 53 30.20 -6.03 7.05
C LEU A 53 29.71 -4.65 6.60
N TYR A 54 29.70 -3.65 7.50
CA TYR A 54 29.37 -2.27 7.17
C TYR A 54 30.25 -1.74 6.04
N LYS A 55 31.58 -1.85 6.18
CA LYS A 55 32.53 -1.37 5.16
C LYS A 55 32.37 -2.08 3.83
N GLN A 56 32.07 -3.38 3.85
CA GLN A 56 31.81 -4.16 2.64
C GLN A 56 30.55 -3.66 1.93
N ARG A 57 29.44 -3.46 2.66
CA ARG A 57 28.19 -2.93 2.11
C ARG A 57 28.32 -1.49 1.62
N GLU A 58 28.99 -0.63 2.38
CA GLU A 58 29.27 0.76 1.99
C GLU A 58 30.07 0.78 0.68
N SER A 59 31.14 -0.02 0.58
CA SER A 59 31.95 -0.09 -0.63
C SER A 59 31.13 -0.61 -1.82
N ALA A 60 30.32 -1.65 -1.63
CA ALA A 60 29.46 -2.19 -2.67
C ALA A 60 28.37 -1.20 -3.11
N TYR A 61 27.83 -0.42 -2.16
CA TYR A 61 26.87 0.64 -2.45
C TYR A 61 27.52 1.75 -3.28
N VAL A 62 28.69 2.26 -2.87
CA VAL A 62 29.42 3.29 -3.62
C VAL A 62 29.77 2.84 -5.04
N GLU A 63 30.16 1.59 -5.23
CA GLU A 63 30.45 1.07 -6.57
C GLU A 63 29.18 0.91 -7.41
N ARG A 64 28.05 0.52 -6.83
CA ARG A 64 26.75 0.50 -7.52
C ARG A 64 26.31 1.91 -7.93
N GLU A 65 26.39 2.88 -7.02
CA GLU A 65 26.03 4.27 -7.33
C GLU A 65 26.96 4.85 -8.40
N ARG A 66 28.25 4.49 -8.39
CA ARG A 66 29.18 4.85 -9.48
C ARG A 66 28.75 4.22 -10.79
N GLU A 67 28.42 2.93 -10.80
CA GLU A 67 27.96 2.24 -12.00
C GLU A 67 26.68 2.87 -12.55
N LEU A 68 25.70 3.19 -11.70
CA LEU A 68 24.47 3.89 -12.09
C LEU A 68 24.77 5.28 -12.65
N HIS A 69 25.63 6.04 -11.99
CA HIS A 69 26.07 7.35 -12.46
C HIS A 69 26.78 7.31 -13.82
N ASP A 70 27.52 6.23 -14.09
CA ASP A 70 28.28 6.03 -15.33
C ASP A 70 27.52 5.23 -16.39
N THR A 71 26.29 4.82 -16.10
CA THR A 71 25.41 4.13 -17.05
C THR A 71 24.61 5.18 -17.82
N PRO A 72 24.70 5.21 -19.17
CA PRO A 72 23.91 6.14 -19.96
C PRO A 72 22.41 5.85 -19.81
N PRO A 73 21.52 6.85 -19.98
CA PRO A 73 20.08 6.64 -20.00
C PRO A 73 19.69 5.54 -20.99
N VAL A 74 18.79 4.65 -20.56
CA VAL A 74 18.21 3.60 -21.40
C VAL A 74 16.96 4.18 -22.06
N GLN A 75 16.88 4.13 -23.39
CA GLN A 75 15.70 4.58 -24.11
C GLN A 75 14.54 3.62 -23.85
N GLU A 76 13.41 4.13 -23.34
CA GLU A 76 12.22 3.33 -22.99
C GLU A 76 11.67 2.47 -24.15
N GLY A 77 12.02 2.83 -25.40
CA GLY A 77 11.66 2.05 -26.59
C GLY A 77 12.27 0.64 -26.65
N ASP A 78 13.36 0.38 -25.94
CA ASP A 78 14.00 -0.94 -25.92
C ASP A 78 13.41 -1.88 -24.85
N LEU A 79 12.67 -1.35 -23.87
CA LEU A 79 12.07 -2.14 -22.77
C LEU A 79 10.67 -2.66 -23.12
N PHE A 80 9.94 -1.98 -24.00
CA PHE A 80 8.55 -2.28 -24.35
C PHE A 80 8.32 -2.44 -25.87
N SER A 81 9.37 -2.72 -26.64
CA SER A 81 9.32 -2.82 -28.12
C SER A 81 8.26 -3.78 -28.67
N ASP A 82 7.77 -4.69 -27.82
CA ASP A 82 6.84 -5.76 -28.18
C ASP A 82 5.40 -5.49 -27.69
N LEU A 83 5.14 -4.39 -26.97
CA LEU A 83 3.79 -3.99 -26.57
C LEU A 83 3.21 -2.95 -27.54
N GLU A 84 2.01 -3.25 -28.08
CA GLU A 84 1.21 -2.27 -28.80
C GLU A 84 0.60 -1.27 -27.80
N LEU A 85 1.34 -0.20 -27.49
CA LEU A 85 0.83 0.90 -26.66
C LEU A 85 -0.23 1.71 -27.41
N THR A 86 -1.32 2.06 -26.73
CA THR A 86 -2.31 3.04 -27.20
C THR A 86 -2.05 4.42 -26.57
N LEU A 87 -2.71 5.47 -27.06
CA LEU A 87 -2.57 6.81 -26.48
C LEU A 87 -3.09 6.90 -25.04
N GLU A 88 -3.98 5.98 -24.64
CA GLU A 88 -4.51 5.85 -23.28
C GLU A 88 -3.49 5.21 -22.33
N ASP A 89 -2.46 4.56 -22.86
CA ASP A 89 -1.42 3.89 -22.07
C ASP A 89 -0.20 4.78 -21.79
N VAL A 90 -0.15 5.98 -22.37
CA VAL A 90 1.01 6.88 -22.30
C VAL A 90 0.63 8.29 -21.87
N TRP A 91 1.58 8.99 -21.25
CA TRP A 91 1.38 10.31 -20.67
C TRP A 91 2.45 11.27 -21.16
N VAL A 92 2.08 12.52 -21.36
CA VAL A 92 2.99 13.63 -21.63
C VAL A 92 2.81 14.71 -20.57
N ALA A 93 3.90 15.37 -20.20
CA ALA A 93 3.86 16.52 -19.33
C ALA A 93 3.96 17.82 -20.15
N ASP A 94 3.01 18.73 -19.96
CA ASP A 94 3.16 20.12 -20.39
C ASP A 94 4.20 20.79 -19.49
N VAL A 95 5.10 21.57 -20.08
CA VAL A 95 6.15 22.31 -19.38
C VAL A 95 5.88 23.82 -19.37
N ASP A 96 6.20 24.48 -18.25
CA ASP A 96 6.15 25.94 -18.16
C ASP A 96 7.32 26.62 -18.91
N GLU A 97 7.37 27.95 -18.91
CA GLU A 97 8.45 28.74 -19.53
C GLU A 97 9.84 28.47 -18.93
N ARG A 98 9.91 27.82 -17.76
CA ARG A 98 11.14 27.43 -17.07
C ARG A 98 11.47 25.95 -17.26
N GLY A 99 10.65 25.20 -17.99
CA GLY A 99 10.82 23.76 -18.22
C GLY A 99 10.28 22.88 -17.11
N ASN A 100 9.55 23.42 -16.13
CA ASN A 100 8.95 22.60 -15.08
C ASN A 100 7.67 21.96 -15.58
N GLU A 101 7.46 20.69 -15.26
CA GLU A 101 6.21 19.98 -15.53
C GLU A 101 5.05 20.59 -14.72
N ILE A 102 3.97 20.95 -15.40
CA ILE A 102 2.81 21.63 -14.79
C ILE A 102 1.49 20.89 -14.98
N ASN A 103 1.40 19.98 -15.95
CA ASN A 103 0.19 19.23 -16.23
C ASN A 103 0.54 17.92 -16.94
N VAL A 104 0.04 16.80 -16.43
CA VAL A 104 0.25 15.48 -17.02
C VAL A 104 -1.05 15.05 -17.68
N ARG A 105 -0.99 14.68 -18.96
CA ARG A 105 -2.18 14.31 -19.76
C ARG A 105 -1.83 13.25 -20.80
N HIS A 106 -2.85 12.60 -21.33
CA HIS A 106 -2.67 11.79 -22.53
C HIS A 106 -2.32 12.67 -23.75
N PRO A 107 -1.42 12.20 -24.62
CA PRO A 107 -1.14 12.89 -25.88
C PRO A 107 -2.34 12.82 -26.83
N GLU A 108 -2.55 13.88 -27.61
CA GLU A 108 -3.60 13.95 -28.63
C GLU A 108 -3.27 13.09 -29.86
N SER A 109 -1.99 12.71 -30.02
CA SER A 109 -1.52 11.90 -31.13
C SER A 109 -0.22 11.16 -30.83
N PHE A 110 0.04 10.08 -31.56
CA PHE A 110 1.33 9.39 -31.50
C PHE A 110 2.49 10.27 -31.96
N GLU A 111 2.25 11.23 -32.87
CA GLU A 111 3.28 12.19 -33.28
C GLU A 111 3.70 13.12 -32.12
N GLU A 112 2.75 13.53 -31.28
CA GLU A 112 3.04 14.30 -30.07
C GLU A 112 3.84 13.47 -29.07
N TRP A 113 3.43 12.22 -28.83
CA TRP A 113 4.16 11.29 -27.98
C TRP A 113 5.59 11.07 -28.44
N GLU A 114 5.81 10.76 -29.72
CA GLU A 114 7.15 10.56 -30.28
C GLU A 114 8.04 11.81 -30.15
N LYS A 115 7.46 13.02 -30.30
CA LYS A 115 8.19 14.28 -30.08
C LYS A 115 8.55 14.46 -28.61
N TYR A 116 7.62 14.19 -27.70
CA TYR A 116 7.85 14.28 -26.26
C TYR A 116 8.94 13.30 -25.84
N LYS A 117 8.84 12.03 -26.25
CA LYS A 117 9.85 11.01 -26.01
C LYS A 117 11.22 11.42 -26.53
N ALA A 118 11.32 11.85 -27.79
CA ALA A 118 12.60 12.30 -28.36
C ALA A 118 13.18 13.52 -27.63
N ALA A 119 12.34 14.44 -27.14
CA ALA A 119 12.78 15.57 -26.34
C ALA A 119 13.26 15.14 -24.95
N SER A 120 12.54 14.21 -24.29
CA SER A 120 12.93 13.62 -23.01
C SER A 120 14.25 12.86 -23.12
N ASP A 121 14.37 11.95 -24.10
CA ASP A 121 15.61 11.22 -24.39
C ASP A 121 16.78 12.20 -24.57
N LYS A 122 16.58 13.24 -25.38
CA LYS A 122 17.61 14.25 -25.62
C LYS A 122 18.00 14.98 -24.33
N MET A 123 17.03 15.37 -23.51
CA MET A 123 17.28 16.05 -22.24
C MET A 123 18.07 15.14 -21.27
N GLN A 124 17.66 13.88 -21.11
CA GLN A 124 18.35 12.91 -20.27
C GLN A 124 19.80 12.67 -20.74
N TYR A 125 20.03 12.58 -22.07
CA TYR A 125 21.39 12.49 -22.61
C TYR A 125 22.20 13.78 -22.40
N GLU A 126 21.59 14.96 -22.55
CA GLU A 126 22.26 16.23 -22.27
C GLU A 126 22.62 16.37 -20.79
N GLU A 127 21.74 15.97 -19.87
CA GLU A 127 22.03 15.91 -18.43
C GLU A 127 23.16 14.92 -18.12
N TYR A 128 23.10 13.71 -18.71
CA TYR A 128 24.14 12.71 -18.54
C TYR A 128 25.50 13.19 -19.07
N GLU A 129 25.59 13.76 -20.27
CA GLU A 129 26.86 14.23 -20.84
C GLU A 129 27.45 15.45 -20.10
N ASN A 130 26.61 16.26 -19.46
CA ASN A 130 27.03 17.44 -18.70
C ASN A 130 27.13 17.21 -17.18
N ARG A 131 26.93 15.97 -16.70
CA ARG A 131 26.98 15.65 -15.27
C ARG A 131 28.35 15.92 -14.66
N ASP A 132 28.36 16.28 -13.38
CA ASP A 132 29.58 16.36 -12.61
C ASP A 132 30.22 14.97 -12.44
N PRO A 133 31.54 14.87 -12.18
CA PRO A 133 32.16 13.60 -11.85
C PRO A 133 31.51 12.97 -10.61
N PHE A 134 31.40 11.63 -10.60
CA PHE A 134 30.83 10.90 -9.47
C PHE A 134 31.49 11.25 -8.13
N ASP A 135 30.67 11.66 -7.15
CA ASP A 135 31.12 11.96 -5.80
C ASP A 135 30.94 10.76 -4.84
N ALA A 136 32.07 10.12 -4.53
CA ALA A 136 32.09 9.00 -3.60
C ALA A 136 31.87 9.40 -2.13
N PHE A 137 32.01 10.68 -1.77
CA PHE A 137 31.69 11.16 -0.43
C PHE A 137 30.18 11.22 -0.23
N ASP A 138 29.46 11.83 -1.17
CA ASP A 138 28.00 11.94 -1.11
C ASP A 138 27.33 10.55 -1.09
N ALA A 139 27.81 9.62 -1.92
CA ALA A 139 27.30 8.24 -1.90
C ALA A 139 27.51 7.54 -0.54
N ARG A 140 28.64 7.79 0.15
CA ARG A 140 28.89 7.24 1.50
C ARG A 140 27.99 7.88 2.55
N GLU A 141 27.77 9.19 2.49
CA GLU A 141 26.87 9.87 3.42
C GLU A 141 25.42 9.42 3.24
N LEU A 142 24.97 9.19 1.99
CA LEU A 142 23.66 8.63 1.71
C LEU A 142 23.52 7.20 2.26
N PHE A 143 24.52 6.35 2.05
CA PHE A 143 24.57 5.02 2.65
C PHE A 143 24.45 5.07 4.17
N ARG A 144 25.23 5.95 4.83
CA ARG A 144 25.20 6.14 6.28
C ARG A 144 23.83 6.60 6.76
N LEU A 145 23.22 7.57 6.08
CA LEU A 145 21.89 8.08 6.42
C LEU A 145 20.83 6.97 6.35
N ASN A 146 20.82 6.21 5.26
CA ASN A 146 19.88 5.10 5.08
C ASN A 146 20.08 4.01 6.12
N PHE A 147 21.34 3.68 6.44
CA PHE A 147 21.67 2.74 7.51
C PHE A 147 21.15 3.24 8.87
N ASP A 148 21.41 4.49 9.24
CA ASP A 148 20.96 5.07 10.50
C ASP A 148 19.42 5.08 10.62
N ILE A 149 18.73 5.39 9.53
CA ILE A 149 17.27 5.32 9.44
C ILE A 149 16.78 3.89 9.64
N ALA A 150 17.35 2.91 8.92
CA ALA A 150 16.95 1.51 9.03
C ALA A 150 17.16 0.93 10.43
N VAL A 151 18.27 1.28 11.10
CA VAL A 151 18.55 0.88 12.49
C VAL A 151 17.53 1.47 13.48
N ARG A 152 17.15 2.75 13.26
CA ARG A 152 16.23 3.47 14.13
C ARG A 152 14.78 3.01 13.96
N ASP A 153 14.33 2.90 12.71
CA ASP A 153 12.90 2.76 12.38
C ASP A 153 12.44 1.31 12.31
N GLN A 154 13.36 0.34 12.11
CA GLN A 154 13.10 -1.11 12.26
C GLN A 154 11.86 -1.62 11.48
N TRP A 155 11.63 -1.08 10.29
CA TRP A 155 10.43 -1.35 9.50
C TRP A 155 10.57 -2.56 8.56
N GLN A 156 11.78 -3.12 8.39
CA GLN A 156 12.06 -4.12 7.36
C GLN A 156 11.55 -5.53 7.73
N LEU A 157 11.42 -5.84 9.01
CA LEU A 157 11.03 -7.17 9.52
C LEU A 157 10.06 -7.06 10.70
N PRO A 158 9.36 -8.15 11.06
CA PRO A 158 8.51 -8.14 12.26
C PRO A 158 9.30 -7.81 13.54
N ALA A 159 8.67 -7.10 14.47
CA ALA A 159 9.32 -6.61 15.71
C ALA A 159 10.07 -7.70 16.50
N TRP A 160 9.53 -8.92 16.59
CA TRP A 160 10.15 -10.04 17.30
C TRP A 160 11.51 -10.45 16.70
N VAL A 161 11.77 -10.16 15.43
CA VAL A 161 13.06 -10.41 14.79
C VAL A 161 14.13 -9.51 15.41
N TYR A 162 13.82 -8.22 15.58
CA TYR A 162 14.73 -7.24 16.20
C TYR A 162 15.02 -7.53 17.68
N GLU A 163 14.20 -8.34 18.36
CA GLU A 163 14.49 -8.86 19.70
C GLU A 163 15.55 -9.97 19.70
N LYS A 164 15.72 -10.67 18.57
CA LYS A 164 16.61 -11.83 18.43
C LYS A 164 17.95 -11.52 17.76
N VAL A 165 18.05 -10.43 17.01
CA VAL A 165 19.26 -10.07 16.25
C VAL A 165 19.55 -8.57 16.33
N ASP A 166 20.84 -8.22 16.26
CA ASP A 166 21.29 -6.83 16.20
C ASP A 166 20.68 -6.12 14.97
N ALA A 167 19.94 -5.02 15.20
CA ALA A 167 19.29 -4.25 14.15
C ALA A 167 20.25 -3.76 13.05
N ARG A 168 21.54 -3.58 13.38
CA ARG A 168 22.56 -3.19 12.40
C ARG A 168 22.82 -4.26 11.36
N LEU A 169 22.66 -5.54 11.70
CA LEU A 169 22.76 -6.61 10.69
C LEU A 169 21.59 -6.56 9.73
N ILE A 170 20.38 -6.35 10.24
CA ILE A 170 19.18 -6.21 9.42
C ILE A 170 19.32 -5.00 8.49
N ALA A 171 19.77 -3.85 9.02
CA ALA A 171 20.04 -2.64 8.22
C ALA A 171 21.12 -2.86 7.14
N LEU A 172 22.05 -3.80 7.34
CA LEU A 172 23.03 -4.22 6.35
C LEU A 172 22.54 -5.36 5.46
N HIS A 173 21.25 -5.70 5.51
CA HIS A 173 20.66 -6.80 4.76
C HIS A 173 21.31 -8.16 5.04
N TYR A 174 21.63 -8.44 6.31
CA TYR A 174 22.15 -9.73 6.77
C TYR A 174 21.27 -10.36 7.84
N LEU A 175 21.14 -11.67 7.79
CA LEU A 175 20.47 -12.46 8.82
C LEU A 175 21.34 -13.66 9.27
N PRO A 176 21.43 -13.94 10.58
CA PRO A 176 22.02 -15.16 11.08
C PRO A 176 21.35 -16.40 10.48
N ARG A 177 22.13 -17.45 10.22
CA ARG A 177 21.69 -18.68 9.55
C ARG A 177 20.38 -19.27 10.06
N ASP A 178 20.24 -19.38 11.38
CA ASP A 178 19.08 -20.05 11.98
C ASP A 178 17.83 -19.19 11.90
N LEU A 179 17.97 -17.87 12.09
CA LEU A 179 16.88 -16.92 11.94
C LEU A 179 16.43 -16.80 10.47
N TYR A 180 17.38 -16.80 9.53
CA TYR A 180 17.08 -16.85 8.09
C TYR A 180 16.22 -18.07 7.75
N LYS A 181 16.58 -19.27 8.24
CA LYS A 181 15.80 -20.50 7.99
C LYS A 181 14.42 -20.47 8.67
N GLU A 182 14.32 -19.90 9.86
CA GLU A 182 13.06 -19.72 10.58
C GLU A 182 12.12 -18.84 9.74
N LEU A 183 12.59 -17.67 9.30
CA LEU A 183 11.84 -16.73 8.47
C LEU A 183 11.49 -17.31 7.09
N GLU A 184 12.42 -18.02 6.44
CA GLU A 184 12.18 -18.70 5.17
C GLU A 184 11.06 -19.75 5.31
N THR A 185 11.04 -20.48 6.42
CA THR A 185 9.99 -21.48 6.70
C THR A 185 8.64 -20.80 6.94
N ILE A 186 8.61 -19.69 7.68
CA ILE A 186 7.40 -18.89 7.89
C ILE A 186 6.87 -18.39 6.54
N SER A 187 7.71 -17.74 5.73
CA SER A 187 7.35 -17.23 4.41
C SER A 187 6.73 -18.31 3.53
N LYS A 188 7.42 -19.45 3.36
CA LYS A 188 6.94 -20.54 2.50
C LYS A 188 5.61 -21.14 2.97
N ASN A 189 5.41 -21.24 4.28
CA ASN A 189 4.14 -21.73 4.84
C ASN A 189 3.01 -20.72 4.62
N ASN A 190 3.30 -19.42 4.78
CA ASN A 190 2.34 -18.36 4.54
C ASN A 190 1.97 -18.26 3.06
N GLU A 191 2.94 -18.26 2.14
CA GLU A 191 2.71 -18.30 0.69
C GLU A 191 1.79 -19.46 0.29
N LYS A 192 2.02 -20.65 0.85
CA LYS A 192 1.16 -21.81 0.59
C LYS A 192 -0.27 -21.60 1.13
N THR A 193 -0.39 -20.98 2.30
CA THR A 193 -1.69 -20.69 2.92
C THR A 193 -2.46 -19.66 2.10
N ILE A 194 -1.80 -18.59 1.70
CA ILE A 194 -2.33 -17.51 0.85
C ILE A 194 -2.82 -18.07 -0.47
N ARG A 195 -1.97 -18.79 -1.22
CA ARG A 195 -2.38 -19.40 -2.51
C ARG A 195 -3.60 -20.29 -2.38
N ASN A 196 -3.71 -21.04 -1.27
CA ASN A 196 -4.87 -21.89 -1.02
C ASN A 196 -6.13 -21.09 -0.65
N ILE A 197 -6.00 -19.94 0.02
CA ILE A 197 -7.12 -19.04 0.33
C ILE A 197 -7.57 -18.33 -0.94
N GLU A 198 -6.65 -17.75 -1.70
CA GLU A 198 -6.92 -17.08 -2.98
C GLU A 198 -7.60 -18.03 -3.95
N GLN A 199 -7.07 -19.25 -4.14
CA GLN A 199 -7.72 -20.23 -5.02
C GLN A 199 -9.16 -20.53 -4.58
N GLN A 200 -9.42 -20.67 -3.28
CA GLN A 200 -10.79 -20.89 -2.80
C GLN A 200 -11.66 -19.65 -2.98
N ALA A 201 -11.10 -18.46 -2.78
CA ALA A 201 -11.79 -17.20 -3.00
C ALA A 201 -12.18 -17.07 -4.47
N ASP A 202 -11.27 -17.24 -5.42
CA ASP A 202 -11.55 -17.21 -6.86
C ASP A 202 -12.65 -18.22 -7.24
N GLU A 203 -12.55 -19.46 -6.76
CA GLU A 203 -13.53 -20.51 -7.06
C GLU A 203 -14.94 -20.22 -6.52
N HIS A 204 -15.07 -19.38 -5.49
CA HIS A 204 -16.33 -19.11 -4.81
C HIS A 204 -16.88 -17.70 -5.04
N LEU A 205 -16.02 -16.69 -5.09
CA LEU A 205 -16.37 -15.28 -5.24
C LEU A 205 -16.56 -14.92 -6.72
N ASP A 206 -15.69 -15.37 -7.63
CA ASP A 206 -15.80 -15.02 -9.06
C ASP A 206 -16.99 -15.68 -9.75
N ARG A 207 -17.43 -16.82 -9.21
CA ARG A 207 -18.61 -17.54 -9.71
C ARG A 207 -19.93 -16.89 -9.30
N GLN A 208 -19.90 -15.87 -8.46
CA GLN A 208 -21.10 -15.14 -8.09
C GLN A 208 -21.52 -14.21 -9.22
N ASP A 209 -22.82 -14.17 -9.48
CA ASP A 209 -23.42 -13.30 -10.50
C ASP A 209 -23.53 -11.86 -9.96
N ILE A 210 -22.37 -11.26 -9.67
CA ILE A 210 -22.25 -9.89 -9.18
C ILE A 210 -22.07 -8.97 -10.40
N PRO A 211 -22.96 -7.97 -10.59
CA PRO A 211 -22.84 -7.02 -11.69
C PRO A 211 -21.50 -6.28 -11.68
N GLU A 212 -20.91 -6.11 -12.86
CA GLU A 212 -19.59 -5.45 -13.02
C GLU A 212 -19.55 -4.05 -12.40
N LYS A 213 -20.65 -3.29 -12.53
CA LYS A 213 -20.79 -1.97 -11.89
C LYS A 213 -20.52 -1.98 -10.38
N ILE A 214 -20.87 -3.07 -9.68
CA ILE A 214 -20.67 -3.21 -8.23
C ILE A 214 -19.21 -3.55 -7.96
N LYS A 215 -18.60 -4.39 -8.79
CA LYS A 215 -17.18 -4.75 -8.69
C LYS A 215 -16.29 -3.52 -8.86
N THR A 216 -16.51 -2.74 -9.92
CA THR A 216 -15.75 -1.50 -10.18
C THR A 216 -15.89 -0.48 -9.05
N LEU A 217 -17.08 -0.31 -8.47
CA LEU A 217 -17.29 0.57 -7.31
C LEU A 217 -16.58 0.10 -6.03
N LEU A 218 -16.12 -1.14 -6.02
CA LEU A 218 -15.42 -1.77 -4.90
C LEU A 218 -13.93 -2.02 -5.21
N GLU A 219 -13.40 -1.41 -6.27
CA GLU A 219 -11.96 -1.23 -6.47
C GLU A 219 -11.47 -0.12 -5.53
N LEU A 220 -11.50 -0.42 -4.23
CA LEU A 220 -11.14 0.51 -3.15
C LEU A 220 -9.66 0.42 -2.78
N HIS A 221 -8.83 -0.13 -3.67
CA HIS A 221 -7.37 -0.14 -3.49
C HIS A 221 -6.90 1.32 -3.36
N ASP A 222 -6.14 1.61 -2.32
CA ASP A 222 -5.68 2.96 -1.93
C ASP A 222 -6.76 3.97 -1.53
N ALA A 223 -8.03 3.55 -1.41
CA ALA A 223 -9.08 4.40 -0.88
C ALA A 223 -8.96 4.53 0.65
N GLN A 224 -9.22 5.73 1.14
CA GLN A 224 -9.34 6.02 2.57
C GLN A 224 -10.81 6.31 2.90
N LEU A 225 -11.30 5.71 3.97
CA LEU A 225 -12.63 5.98 4.48
C LEU A 225 -12.59 7.26 5.32
N LEU A 226 -13.32 8.29 4.90
CA LEU A 226 -13.46 9.55 5.66
C LEU A 226 -14.62 9.50 6.63
N LYS A 227 -15.75 9.00 6.16
CA LYS A 227 -17.00 9.05 6.92
C LYS A 227 -17.98 8.01 6.44
N ILE A 228 -18.71 7.45 7.39
CA ILE A 228 -19.92 6.67 7.14
C ILE A 228 -21.13 7.52 7.53
N GLU A 229 -22.07 7.70 6.61
CA GLU A 229 -23.32 8.43 6.85
C GLU A 229 -24.53 7.55 6.56
N GLU A 230 -25.44 7.44 7.53
CA GLU A 230 -26.72 6.72 7.35
C GLU A 230 -27.85 7.73 7.14
N LYS A 231 -28.57 7.62 6.03
CA LYS A 231 -29.72 8.47 5.70
C LYS A 231 -30.86 7.63 5.17
N LYS A 232 -31.95 7.58 5.93
CA LYS A 232 -33.14 6.76 5.65
C LYS A 232 -32.74 5.28 5.51
N ASP A 233 -32.77 4.77 4.29
CA ASP A 233 -32.60 3.36 3.96
C ASP A 233 -31.27 3.18 3.22
N THR A 234 -30.36 4.15 3.28
CA THR A 234 -29.11 4.15 2.52
C THR A 234 -27.94 4.45 3.44
N ILE A 235 -26.89 3.65 3.33
CA ILE A 235 -25.58 3.90 3.96
C ILE A 235 -24.67 4.49 2.90
N TYR A 236 -23.97 5.57 3.23
CA TYR A 236 -23.02 6.24 2.36
C TYR A 236 -21.62 6.12 2.94
N PHE A 237 -20.64 5.81 2.10
CA PHE A 237 -19.24 6.01 2.42
C PHE A 237 -18.73 7.23 1.67
N ASP A 238 -18.10 8.14 2.42
CA ASP A 238 -17.26 9.20 1.90
C ASP A 238 -15.83 8.69 1.85
N LEU A 239 -15.25 8.74 0.66
CA LEU A 239 -13.94 8.19 0.34
C LEU A 239 -13.04 9.28 -0.21
N VAL A 240 -11.74 9.13 0.01
CA VAL A 240 -10.72 9.91 -0.70
C VAL A 240 -9.66 8.97 -1.25
N TYR A 241 -9.21 9.22 -2.47
CA TYR A 241 -8.05 8.56 -3.07
C TYR A 241 -6.88 9.55 -3.07
N GLY A 242 -5.69 9.03 -2.74
CA GLY A 242 -4.47 9.83 -2.73
C GLY A 242 -4.01 10.26 -4.12
N PRO A 243 -3.03 11.19 -4.20
CA PRO A 243 -2.55 11.79 -5.45
C PRO A 243 -1.82 10.82 -6.39
N ALA A 244 -1.47 9.63 -5.90
CA ALA A 244 -0.85 8.57 -6.71
C ALA A 244 -1.87 7.63 -7.36
N SER A 245 -3.17 7.84 -7.13
CA SER A 245 -4.25 7.04 -7.71
C SER A 245 -4.80 7.70 -8.98
N SER A 246 -5.12 6.89 -9.99
CA SER A 246 -5.87 7.34 -11.17
C SER A 246 -7.28 7.85 -10.84
N MET A 247 -7.76 7.58 -9.62
CA MET A 247 -9.02 8.06 -9.08
C MET A 247 -8.82 9.18 -8.05
N GLU A 248 -7.78 10.01 -8.12
CA GLU A 248 -7.56 11.12 -7.17
C GLU A 248 -8.84 11.93 -6.88
N GLY A 249 -9.08 12.25 -5.60
CA GLY A 249 -10.15 13.14 -5.17
C GLY A 249 -11.20 12.49 -4.26
N HIS A 250 -12.32 13.18 -4.08
CA HIS A 250 -13.41 12.77 -3.18
C HIS A 250 -14.48 11.98 -3.91
N TYR A 251 -14.82 10.82 -3.36
CA TYR A 251 -15.82 9.91 -3.91
C TYR A 251 -16.84 9.58 -2.85
N ARG A 252 -18.06 9.28 -3.32
CA ARG A 252 -19.11 8.77 -2.45
C ARG A 252 -19.74 7.55 -3.09
N ILE A 253 -19.86 6.49 -2.31
CA ILE A 253 -20.61 5.29 -2.69
C ILE A 253 -21.82 5.13 -1.77
N ALA A 254 -22.89 4.53 -2.30
CA ALA A 254 -24.18 4.43 -1.64
C ALA A 254 -24.70 3.00 -1.68
N PHE A 255 -24.87 2.40 -0.50
CA PHE A 255 -25.46 1.09 -0.28
C PHE A 255 -26.97 1.24 -0.13
N VAL A 256 -27.71 0.93 -1.20
CA VAL A 256 -29.17 1.16 -1.31
C VAL A 256 -29.95 0.09 -0.55
N GLU A 257 -30.95 0.50 0.23
CA GLU A 257 -31.65 -0.37 1.18
C GLU A 257 -30.65 -1.07 2.13
N GLY A 258 -29.67 -0.27 2.61
CA GLY A 258 -28.52 -0.69 3.39
C GLY A 258 -28.82 -0.88 4.88
N GLU A 259 -28.29 -1.94 5.47
CA GLU A 259 -28.35 -2.26 6.90
C GLU A 259 -26.99 -2.77 7.38
N PHE A 260 -26.49 -2.26 8.51
CA PHE A 260 -25.32 -2.84 9.17
C PHE A 260 -25.65 -4.18 9.81
N LEU A 261 -24.93 -5.23 9.43
CA LEU A 261 -25.04 -6.54 10.07
C LEU A 261 -24.02 -6.69 11.21
N GLU A 262 -22.79 -6.24 10.97
CA GLU A 262 -21.70 -6.19 11.97
C GLU A 262 -20.92 -4.88 11.77
N LYS A 263 -20.52 -4.24 12.87
CA LYS A 263 -19.65 -3.06 12.86
C LYS A 263 -18.75 -3.12 14.09
N GLU A 264 -17.46 -3.25 13.89
CA GLU A 264 -16.47 -3.20 14.95
C GLU A 264 -15.88 -1.80 15.11
N GLY A 265 -15.69 -1.39 16.37
CA GLY A 265 -15.04 -0.14 16.72
C GLY A 265 -15.80 1.12 16.26
N ASP A 266 -15.15 2.26 16.47
CA ASP A 266 -15.54 3.50 15.81
C ASP A 266 -14.77 3.61 14.50
N LEU A 267 -15.50 3.61 13.38
CA LEU A 267 -14.93 3.83 12.04
C LEU A 267 -14.92 5.33 11.73
N SER A 268 -14.44 6.13 12.69
CA SER A 268 -14.23 7.56 12.49
C SER A 268 -13.06 7.72 11.54
N GLY A 269 -13.36 8.03 10.28
CA GLY A 269 -12.39 8.13 9.21
C GLY A 269 -11.50 9.37 9.25
N ILE A 270 -11.42 10.05 10.39
CA ILE A 270 -10.55 11.22 10.61
C ILE A 270 -9.88 11.03 11.97
N ASP A 271 -8.55 10.98 11.98
CA ASP A 271 -7.72 10.85 13.16
C ASP A 271 -7.62 12.17 13.98
N ALA A 272 -6.87 12.14 15.08
CA ALA A 272 -6.67 13.31 15.94
C ALA A 272 -5.95 14.49 15.24
N GLY A 273 -5.25 14.23 14.13
CA GLY A 273 -4.57 15.22 13.29
C GLY A 273 -5.44 15.80 12.18
N GLY A 274 -6.68 15.31 12.00
CA GLY A 274 -7.55 15.73 10.92
C GLY A 274 -7.29 14.98 9.60
N LEU A 275 -6.51 13.91 9.62
CA LEU A 275 -6.16 13.09 8.46
C LEU A 275 -6.97 11.79 8.43
N PRO A 276 -7.12 11.14 7.26
CA PRO A 276 -7.85 9.88 7.19
C PRO A 276 -7.11 8.76 7.91
N GLY A 277 -7.72 8.23 8.98
CA GLY A 277 -7.11 7.20 9.84
C GLY A 277 -7.56 5.78 9.53
N ILE A 278 -8.42 5.56 8.51
CA ILE A 278 -9.01 4.26 8.20
C ILE A 278 -8.81 3.95 6.71
N TYR A 279 -8.12 2.86 6.43
CA TYR A 279 -7.75 2.41 5.09
C TYR A 279 -8.49 1.13 4.75
N PHE A 280 -8.94 1.00 3.49
CA PHE A 280 -9.48 -0.27 3.02
C PHE A 280 -8.34 -1.28 2.87
N SER A 281 -8.50 -2.42 3.53
CA SER A 281 -7.49 -3.48 3.55
C SER A 281 -7.87 -4.61 2.62
N GLU A 282 -9.09 -5.16 2.79
CA GLU A 282 -9.65 -6.25 1.99
C GLU A 282 -11.19 -6.16 1.96
N GLN A 283 -11.81 -6.82 0.97
CA GLN A 283 -13.25 -6.87 0.83
C GLN A 283 -13.75 -8.21 0.26
N GLU A 284 -14.93 -8.63 0.70
CA GLU A 284 -15.66 -9.77 0.13
C GLU A 284 -17.10 -9.38 -0.15
N ILE A 285 -17.66 -9.91 -1.24
CA ILE A 285 -19.03 -9.63 -1.64
C ILE A 285 -19.74 -10.95 -1.83
N TYR A 286 -20.95 -11.07 -1.26
CA TYR A 286 -21.78 -12.27 -1.40
C TYR A 286 -23.14 -11.93 -1.99
N HIS A 287 -23.52 -12.57 -3.10
CA HIS A 287 -24.86 -12.48 -3.68
C HIS A 287 -25.80 -13.44 -2.96
N CYS A 288 -26.76 -12.88 -2.22
CA CYS A 288 -27.71 -13.62 -1.41
C CYS A 288 -29.10 -13.69 -2.07
N GLY A 289 -29.14 -13.67 -3.40
CA GLY A 289 -30.35 -13.69 -4.20
C GLY A 289 -31.02 -12.32 -4.33
N ALA A 290 -31.69 -11.86 -3.28
CA ALA A 290 -32.44 -10.59 -3.31
C ALA A 290 -31.61 -9.36 -2.88
N TYR A 291 -30.42 -9.59 -2.33
CA TYR A 291 -29.51 -8.57 -1.82
C TYR A 291 -28.07 -9.07 -1.91
N TYR A 292 -27.14 -8.19 -1.56
CA TYR A 292 -25.72 -8.45 -1.41
C TYR A 292 -25.30 -8.22 0.04
N GLU A 293 -24.31 -8.99 0.48
CA GLU A 293 -23.55 -8.71 1.70
C GLU A 293 -22.16 -8.25 1.31
N PHE A 294 -21.78 -7.07 1.80
CA PHE A 294 -20.48 -6.45 1.60
C PHE A 294 -19.73 -6.54 2.92
N HIS A 295 -18.60 -7.24 2.91
CA HIS A 295 -17.75 -7.43 4.08
C HIS A 295 -16.44 -6.69 3.82
N PHE A 296 -16.03 -5.87 4.79
CA PHE A 296 -14.85 -5.03 4.71
C PHE A 296 -13.93 -5.30 5.89
N LEU A 297 -12.64 -5.41 5.58
CA LEU A 297 -11.55 -5.32 6.54
C LEU A 297 -10.88 -3.97 6.35
N PHE A 298 -10.75 -3.23 7.45
CA PHE A 298 -10.04 -1.96 7.48
C PHE A 298 -8.76 -2.08 8.29
N ASP A 299 -7.75 -1.34 7.86
CA ASP A 299 -6.57 -1.01 8.66
C ASP A 299 -6.80 0.35 9.32
N SER A 300 -6.82 0.41 10.66
CA SER A 300 -6.71 1.70 11.34
C SER A 300 -5.26 2.14 11.39
N TYR A 301 -5.02 3.44 11.27
CA TYR A 301 -3.71 4.03 11.51
C TYR A 301 -3.84 5.02 12.66
N GLU A 302 -3.12 4.72 13.75
CA GLU A 302 -2.85 5.70 14.80
C GLU A 302 -1.35 5.94 14.83
N GLU A 303 -0.92 7.20 14.71
CA GLU A 303 0.49 7.53 14.88
C GLU A 303 1.02 6.91 16.18
N GLN A 304 2.13 6.17 16.08
CA GLN A 304 2.84 5.51 17.20
C GLN A 304 2.22 4.21 17.76
N GLN A 305 1.14 3.69 17.18
CA GLN A 305 0.63 2.35 17.51
C GLN A 305 0.40 1.52 16.25
N GLN A 306 0.59 0.21 16.36
CA GLN A 306 0.18 -0.70 15.30
C GLN A 306 -1.34 -0.66 15.22
N GLY A 307 -1.86 -0.33 14.03
CA GLY A 307 -3.27 -0.32 13.72
C GLY A 307 -4.03 -1.56 14.16
N GLU A 308 -5.30 -1.39 14.51
CA GLU A 308 -6.22 -2.51 14.68
C GLU A 308 -6.92 -2.81 13.36
N TYR A 309 -7.17 -4.10 13.14
CA TYR A 309 -8.05 -4.54 12.06
C TYR A 309 -9.50 -4.38 12.49
N LEU A 310 -10.30 -3.66 11.70
CA LEU A 310 -11.72 -3.41 11.99
C LEU A 310 -12.60 -4.05 10.92
N TYR A 311 -13.62 -4.78 11.36
CA TYR A 311 -14.60 -5.41 10.49
C TYR A 311 -15.90 -4.61 10.35
N LEU A 312 -16.43 -4.58 9.13
CA LEU A 312 -17.74 -4.03 8.82
C LEU A 312 -18.46 -4.92 7.82
N THR A 313 -19.71 -5.25 8.11
CA THR A 313 -20.59 -5.97 7.20
C THR A 313 -21.85 -5.17 6.95
N ILE A 314 -22.12 -4.91 5.68
CA ILE A 314 -23.33 -4.22 5.21
C ILE A 314 -24.15 -5.16 4.34
N ARG A 315 -25.43 -5.30 4.65
CA ARG A 315 -26.41 -5.85 3.73
C ARG A 315 -27.00 -4.72 2.91
N ALA A 316 -27.01 -4.83 1.59
CA ALA A 316 -27.72 -3.86 0.75
C ALA A 316 -28.24 -4.50 -0.53
N LYS A 317 -29.27 -3.90 -1.13
CA LYS A 317 -29.88 -4.39 -2.36
C LYS A 317 -29.06 -4.05 -3.61
N ASP A 318 -28.34 -2.93 -3.57
CA ASP A 318 -27.50 -2.46 -4.66
C ASP A 318 -26.39 -1.55 -4.13
N LEU A 319 -25.36 -1.35 -4.94
CA LEU A 319 -24.29 -0.38 -4.71
C LEU A 319 -24.20 0.56 -5.91
N VAL A 320 -24.21 1.87 -5.65
CA VAL A 320 -24.19 2.91 -6.68
C VAL A 320 -23.28 4.07 -6.26
N HIS A 321 -22.89 4.92 -7.20
CA HIS A 321 -22.31 6.22 -6.86
C HIS A 321 -23.32 7.05 -6.04
N GLY A 322 -22.87 7.60 -4.93
CA GLY A 322 -23.62 8.59 -4.18
C GLY A 322 -23.33 10.00 -4.71
N ASN A 323 -24.32 10.88 -4.63
CA ASN A 323 -24.07 12.30 -4.84
C ASN A 323 -23.28 12.82 -3.63
N LEU A 324 -22.10 13.40 -3.88
CA LEU A 324 -21.38 14.16 -2.87
C LEU A 324 -22.33 15.19 -2.24
N PRO A 325 -22.25 15.42 -0.92
CA PRO A 325 -23.02 16.48 -0.31
C PRO A 325 -22.58 17.79 -0.97
N VAL A 326 -23.54 18.58 -1.46
CA VAL A 326 -23.26 19.94 -1.91
C VAL A 326 -22.73 20.68 -0.69
N GLU A 327 -21.43 21.01 -0.67
CA GLU A 327 -20.85 21.85 0.35
C GLU A 327 -21.55 23.21 0.31
N THR A 328 -22.54 23.40 1.17
CA THR A 328 -23.09 24.72 1.44
C THR A 328 -22.10 25.44 2.33
N GLY A 329 -21.11 26.09 1.72
CA GLY A 329 -20.22 27.01 2.41
C GLY A 329 -18.77 26.89 1.96
N SER A 330 -18.41 27.73 1.00
CA SER A 330 -17.02 28.11 0.74
C SER A 330 -16.38 28.64 2.03
N GLU A 331 -15.53 27.85 2.66
CA GLU A 331 -14.39 28.39 3.41
C GLU A 331 -13.13 27.99 2.64
N SER A 332 -12.63 28.98 1.89
CA SER A 332 -11.37 28.95 1.19
C SER A 332 -10.23 28.52 2.12
N PHE A 333 -9.60 27.39 1.81
CA PHE A 333 -8.23 27.10 2.24
C PHE A 333 -7.27 28.07 1.54
N GLU A 334 -7.22 29.31 2.01
CA GLU A 334 -6.14 30.24 1.69
C GLU A 334 -5.39 30.61 2.98
N SER A 335 -4.06 30.47 2.91
CA SER A 335 -3.03 31.04 3.79
C SER A 335 -2.61 30.27 5.05
N LEU A 336 -1.80 29.22 4.86
CA LEU A 336 -0.63 28.99 5.74
C LEU A 336 0.60 29.65 5.12
N SER A 337 0.54 30.99 5.02
CA SER A 337 1.74 31.81 4.88
C SER A 337 2.44 31.86 6.23
N ARG A 338 3.48 31.04 6.41
CA ARG A 338 4.41 31.18 7.53
C ARG A 338 5.13 32.51 7.42
N ASP A 339 4.76 33.46 8.26
CA ASP A 339 5.57 34.64 8.54
C ASP A 339 6.86 34.23 9.27
N PRO A 340 8.06 34.60 8.77
CA PRO A 340 9.29 34.41 9.51
C PRO A 340 9.55 35.66 10.36
N LYS A 341 9.41 35.55 11.68
CA LYS A 341 10.20 36.27 12.72
C LYS A 341 9.50 36.21 14.09
N THR A 342 10.07 35.47 15.04
CA THR A 342 10.66 36.03 16.27
C THR A 342 11.58 35.03 16.93
#